data_AF-A0A925WWL3-F1
#
_entry.id   AF-A0A925WWL3-F1
#
_cell.length_a   1.000
_cell.length_b   1.000
_cell.length_c   1.000
_cell.angle_alpha   90.00
_cell.angle_beta   90.00
_cell.angle_gamma   90.00
#
_symmetry.space_group_name_H-M   'P 1'
#
loop_
_entity.id
_entity.type
_entity.pdbx_description
1 polymer ?
#
loop_
_entity_poly.entity_id
_entity_poly.type
_entity_poly.pdbx_seq_one_letter_code
_entity_poly.pdbx_strand_id
1 'polypeptide(L)'
;MKRVLLTGISGTGKSTAIAELAARGYKAVDADSDAFSEWVEYINDPSDAGEIGSPVEPDRDWVWREDRLRQLLATEDAEVLFVSGCAPNMGEFLPQFDHVVLLSAPADVIAERLRTRTNNAYGKHPDEAARVLDQLKTVEPLLRRAAGHEIVTTGGLDDIVATLIRLTESQK
;
A
#
# COMPACT_ATOMS: atom_id res chain seq x y z
N MET A 1 15.61 9.34 10.71
CA MET A 1 14.34 8.59 10.85
C MET A 1 14.34 7.44 9.86
N LYS A 2 13.87 6.24 10.24
CA LYS A 2 13.65 5.14 9.30
C LYS A 2 12.28 5.28 8.64
N ARG A 3 12.17 4.99 7.35
CA ARG A 3 10.95 5.11 6.55
C ARG A 3 10.56 3.74 6.00
N VAL A 4 9.34 3.31 6.31
CA VAL A 4 8.82 2.00 5.91
C VAL A 4 7.55 2.18 5.09
N LEU A 5 7.53 1.62 3.88
CA LEU A 5 6.35 1.56 3.02
C LEU A 5 5.66 0.20 3.18
N LEU A 6 4.37 0.22 3.49
CA LEU A 6 3.48 -0.93 3.47
C LEU A 6 2.64 -0.88 2.19
N THR A 7 2.98 -1.72 1.23
CA THR A 7 2.26 -1.82 -0.05
C THR A 7 1.53 -3.14 -0.20
N GLY A 8 0.74 -3.29 -1.25
CA GLY A 8 -0.05 -4.48 -1.54
C GLY A 8 -1.39 -4.15 -2.16
N ILE A 9 -2.01 -5.18 -2.73
CA ILE A 9 -3.30 -5.06 -3.41
C ILE A 9 -4.42 -4.70 -2.41
N SER A 10 -5.52 -4.13 -2.91
CA SER A 10 -6.69 -3.84 -2.07
C SER A 10 -7.18 -5.10 -1.37
N GLY A 11 -7.50 -5.00 -0.07
CA GLY A 11 -7.94 -6.15 0.75
C GLY A 11 -6.81 -6.93 1.45
N THR A 12 -5.53 -6.58 1.25
CA THR A 12 -4.41 -7.22 1.96
C THR A 12 -4.23 -6.72 3.41
N GLY A 13 -4.98 -5.73 3.86
CA GLY A 13 -4.96 -5.27 5.26
C GLY A 13 -4.05 -4.08 5.57
N LYS A 14 -3.55 -3.37 4.55
CA LYS A 14 -2.73 -2.13 4.69
C LYS A 14 -3.31 -1.14 5.70
N SER A 15 -4.56 -0.68 5.48
CA SER A 15 -5.19 0.32 6.36
C SER A 15 -5.44 -0.21 7.78
N THR A 16 -5.60 -1.52 7.96
CA THR A 16 -5.70 -2.11 9.30
C THR A 16 -4.34 -2.09 10.01
N ALA A 17 -3.27 -2.48 9.32
CA ALA A 17 -1.92 -2.48 9.87
C ALA A 17 -1.43 -1.05 10.21
N ILE A 18 -1.69 -0.07 9.33
CA ILE A 18 -1.28 1.32 9.56
C ILE A 18 -2.03 1.95 10.73
N ALA A 19 -3.33 1.66 10.88
CA ALA A 19 -4.14 2.14 11.99
C ALA A 19 -3.67 1.55 13.32
N GLU A 20 -3.31 0.27 13.35
CA GLU A 20 -2.77 -0.39 14.54
C GLU A 20 -1.38 0.14 14.92
N LEU A 21 -0.51 0.41 13.94
CA LEU A 21 0.77 1.07 14.18
C LEU A 21 0.58 2.48 14.78
N ALA A 22 -0.38 3.26 14.27
CA ALA A 22 -0.74 4.55 14.83
C ALA A 22 -1.27 4.42 16.27
N ALA A 23 -2.13 3.43 16.54
CA ALA A 23 -2.67 3.16 17.87
C ALA A 23 -1.58 2.79 18.90
N ARG A 24 -0.48 2.19 18.44
CA ARG A 24 0.72 1.89 19.24
C ARG A 24 1.68 3.07 19.41
N GLY A 25 1.34 4.24 18.87
CA GLY A 25 2.13 5.47 19.01
C GLY A 25 3.21 5.69 17.97
N TYR A 26 3.29 4.86 16.93
CA TYR A 26 4.21 5.12 15.81
C TYR A 26 3.66 6.22 14.90
N LYS A 27 4.57 6.97 14.27
CA LYS A 27 4.19 7.87 13.18
C LYS A 27 3.80 7.00 11.98
N ALA A 28 2.49 6.92 11.71
CA ALA A 28 1.92 6.04 10.71
C ALA A 28 0.87 6.78 9.88
N VAL A 29 1.00 6.75 8.56
CA VAL A 29 0.17 7.53 7.63
C VAL A 29 -0.38 6.64 6.51
N ASP A 30 -1.69 6.72 6.26
CA ASP A 30 -2.30 6.09 5.09
C ASP A 30 -2.26 7.06 3.90
N ALA A 31 -1.38 6.77 2.93
CA ALA A 31 -1.22 7.56 1.72
C ALA A 31 -2.37 7.35 0.72
N ASP A 32 -3.13 6.25 0.82
CA ASP A 32 -4.33 6.00 -0.01
C ASP A 32 -5.55 6.82 0.49
N SER A 33 -5.35 7.87 1.28
CA SER A 33 -6.41 8.76 1.80
C SER A 33 -6.54 10.06 1.01
N ASP A 34 -7.71 10.74 1.09
CA ASP A 34 -7.96 12.02 0.41
C ASP A 34 -6.92 13.12 0.72
N ALA A 35 -6.27 13.03 1.89
CA ALA A 35 -5.24 13.97 2.32
C ALA A 35 -3.93 13.82 1.51
N PHE A 36 -3.65 12.61 1.03
CA PHE A 36 -2.41 12.24 0.37
C PHE A 36 -2.61 11.75 -1.06
N SER A 37 -3.84 11.60 -1.51
CA SER A 37 -4.17 11.13 -2.85
C SER A 37 -5.30 11.92 -3.48
N GLU A 38 -5.37 11.84 -4.80
CA GLU A 38 -6.47 12.39 -5.58
C GLU A 38 -6.76 11.58 -6.83
N TRP A 39 -7.99 11.70 -7.30
CA TRP A 39 -8.38 11.15 -8.60
C TRP A 39 -7.79 12.03 -9.69
N VAL A 40 -6.90 11.47 -10.51
CA VAL A 40 -6.34 12.12 -11.68
C VAL A 40 -6.86 11.41 -12.92
N GLU A 41 -7.39 12.15 -13.89
CA GLU A 41 -7.75 11.60 -15.19
C GLU A 41 -6.47 11.09 -15.88
N TYR A 42 -6.48 9.82 -16.29
CA TYR A 42 -5.33 9.16 -16.87
C TYR A 42 -5.65 8.76 -18.29
N ILE A 43 -4.79 9.14 -19.24
CA ILE A 43 -4.81 8.57 -20.58
C ILE A 43 -3.92 7.34 -20.52
N ASN A 44 -4.52 6.16 -20.54
CA ASN A 44 -3.78 4.89 -20.61
C ASN A 44 -2.77 4.92 -21.75
N ASP A 45 -1.50 5.16 -21.44
CA ASP A 45 -0.41 4.92 -22.37
C ASP A 45 -0.06 3.42 -22.28
N PRO A 46 -0.21 2.66 -23.37
CA PRO A 46 0.14 1.24 -23.39
C PRO A 46 1.60 0.97 -23.00
N SER A 47 2.48 1.97 -23.06
CA SER A 47 3.88 1.86 -22.63
C SER A 47 4.06 1.82 -21.12
N ASP A 48 3.09 2.28 -20.32
CA ASP A 48 3.15 2.22 -18.86
C ASP A 48 2.74 0.83 -18.31
N ALA A 49 2.24 -0.05 -19.17
CA ALA A 49 1.72 -1.35 -18.77
C ALA A 49 2.85 -2.28 -18.28
N GLY A 50 2.79 -2.70 -17.01
CA GLY A 50 3.73 -3.65 -16.41
C GLY A 50 4.87 -3.02 -15.63
N GLU A 51 4.84 -1.70 -15.42
CA GLU A 51 5.72 -0.99 -14.49
C GLU A 51 5.09 -0.91 -13.09
N ILE A 52 5.93 -0.77 -12.06
CA ILE A 52 5.41 -0.58 -10.70
C ILE A 52 4.69 0.76 -10.67
N GLY A 53 3.39 0.68 -10.42
CA GLY A 53 2.54 1.83 -10.47
C GLY A 53 1.98 2.15 -11.86
N SER A 54 1.74 1.13 -12.68
CA SER A 54 0.80 1.29 -13.80
C SER A 54 -0.60 1.71 -13.29
N PRO A 55 -1.34 2.51 -14.06
CA PRO A 55 -2.71 2.88 -13.75
C PRO A 55 -3.63 1.66 -13.59
N VAL A 56 -4.61 1.78 -12.70
CA VAL A 56 -5.56 0.70 -12.40
C VAL A 56 -6.95 0.93 -13.01
N GLU A 57 -7.44 2.18 -13.15
CA GLU A 57 -8.68 2.43 -13.93
C GLU A 57 -8.36 2.91 -15.35
N PRO A 58 -9.25 2.66 -16.33
CA PRO A 58 -8.97 2.98 -17.73
C PRO A 58 -8.86 4.47 -18.04
N ASP A 59 -9.54 5.30 -17.25
CA ASP A 59 -9.82 6.72 -17.49
C ASP A 59 -9.34 7.63 -16.35
N ARG A 60 -9.03 7.07 -15.19
CA ARG A 60 -8.50 7.80 -14.03
C ARG A 60 -7.76 6.87 -13.09
N ASP A 61 -7.00 7.42 -12.16
CA ASP A 61 -6.48 6.62 -11.06
C ASP A 61 -6.34 7.42 -9.77
N TRP A 62 -6.16 6.71 -8.67
CA TRP A 62 -5.92 7.24 -7.34
C TRP A 62 -4.42 7.45 -7.14
N VAL A 63 -3.97 8.69 -7.37
CA VAL A 63 -2.55 9.06 -7.45
C VAL A 63 -2.13 9.77 -6.18
N TRP A 64 -0.93 9.50 -5.66
CA TRP A 64 -0.39 10.24 -4.52
C TRP A 64 -0.14 11.70 -4.89
N ARG A 65 -0.62 12.62 -4.06
CA ARG A 65 -0.30 14.05 -4.08
C ARG A 65 1.17 14.24 -3.76
N GLU A 66 1.99 14.42 -4.78
CA GLU A 66 3.45 14.40 -4.63
C GLU A 66 3.97 15.44 -3.66
N ASP A 67 3.42 16.66 -3.67
CA ASP A 67 3.80 17.74 -2.75
C ASP A 67 3.62 17.31 -1.29
N ARG A 68 2.48 16.67 -0.98
CA ARG A 68 2.14 16.18 0.36
C ARG A 68 3.03 15.03 0.78
N LEU A 69 3.26 14.09 -0.12
CA LEU A 69 4.10 12.94 0.18
C LEU A 69 5.57 13.33 0.34
N ARG A 70 6.11 14.20 -0.52
CA ARG A 70 7.47 14.75 -0.37
C ARG A 70 7.62 15.51 0.95
N GLN A 71 6.62 16.33 1.32
CA GLN A 71 6.63 17.03 2.61
C GLN A 71 6.63 16.05 3.79
N LEU A 72 5.81 15.00 3.75
CA LEU A 72 5.78 13.96 4.78
C LEU A 72 7.15 13.26 4.88
N LEU A 73 7.70 12.83 3.75
CA LEU A 73 8.98 12.11 3.71
C LEU A 73 10.17 12.99 4.12
N ALA A 74 10.08 14.31 3.98
CA ALA A 74 11.11 15.25 4.44
C ALA A 74 11.13 15.49 5.96
N THR A 75 10.15 14.99 6.71
CA THR A 75 10.13 15.12 8.17
C THR A 75 11.20 14.26 8.85
N GLU A 76 11.65 14.65 10.04
CA GLU A 76 12.62 13.93 10.88
C GLU A 76 12.21 14.00 12.38
N ASP A 77 10.90 14.01 12.62
CA ASP A 77 10.24 14.24 13.92
C ASP A 77 9.89 12.94 14.67
N ALA A 78 10.31 11.79 14.16
CA ALA A 78 10.10 10.47 14.77
C ALA A 78 11.31 9.56 14.52
N GLU A 79 11.42 8.47 15.29
CA GLU A 79 12.42 7.44 15.02
C GLU A 79 12.08 6.64 13.75
N VAL A 80 10.79 6.33 13.56
CA VAL A 80 10.26 5.55 12.45
C VAL A 80 8.98 6.21 11.90
N LEU A 81 8.89 6.31 10.58
CA LEU A 81 7.69 6.64 9.82
C LEU A 81 7.22 5.41 9.05
N PHE A 82 5.99 4.97 9.30
CA PHE A 82 5.28 4.01 8.45
C PHE A 82 4.34 4.75 7.49
N VAL A 83 4.36 4.38 6.22
CA VAL A 83 3.43 4.86 5.20
C VAL A 83 2.76 3.65 4.58
N SER A 84 1.43 3.62 4.47
CA SER A 84 0.73 2.62 3.68
C SER A 84 0.22 3.18 2.37
N GLY A 85 0.29 2.41 1.29
CA GLY A 85 -0.41 2.74 0.08
C GLY A 85 -0.01 1.93 -1.15
N CYS A 86 -0.76 2.10 -2.23
CA CYS A 86 -0.48 1.51 -3.54
C CYS A 86 -1.07 2.42 -4.61
N ALA A 87 -0.22 3.25 -5.22
CA ALA A 87 -0.61 4.25 -6.22
C ALA A 87 0.29 4.15 -7.45
N PRO A 88 -0.16 4.64 -8.62
CA PRO A 88 0.61 4.53 -9.85
C PRO A 88 1.94 5.30 -9.83
N ASN A 89 2.01 6.44 -9.15
CA ASN A 89 3.28 7.18 -9.03
C ASN A 89 4.18 6.70 -7.89
N MET A 90 3.86 5.58 -7.21
CA MET A 90 4.63 5.14 -6.04
C MET A 90 6.10 4.81 -6.37
N GLY A 91 6.38 4.42 -7.61
CA GLY A 91 7.72 4.05 -8.10
C GLY A 91 8.75 5.16 -7.86
N GLU A 92 8.35 6.43 -8.01
CA GLU A 92 9.23 7.60 -7.82
C GLU A 92 9.67 7.80 -6.37
N PHE A 93 8.90 7.26 -5.42
CA PHE A 93 9.12 7.45 -4.00
C PHE A 93 9.86 6.29 -3.36
N LEU A 94 9.93 5.13 -4.01
CA LEU A 94 10.60 3.94 -3.48
C LEU A 94 12.04 4.21 -2.99
N PRO A 95 12.88 5.02 -3.66
CA PRO A 95 14.23 5.31 -3.17
C PRO A 95 14.30 6.08 -1.84
N GLN A 96 13.19 6.66 -1.39
CA GLN A 96 13.10 7.41 -0.12
C GLN A 96 12.69 6.53 1.06
N PHE A 97 12.38 5.25 0.83
CA PHE A 97 12.05 4.29 1.88
C PHE A 97 13.23 3.36 2.17
N ASP A 98 13.54 3.18 3.46
CA ASP A 98 14.56 2.22 3.91
C ASP A 98 14.06 0.77 3.77
N HIS A 99 12.74 0.58 3.95
CA HIS A 99 12.09 -0.72 3.78
C HIS A 99 10.81 -0.60 2.98
N VAL A 100 10.66 -1.47 1.98
CA VAL A 100 9.41 -1.67 1.24
C VAL A 100 8.89 -3.06 1.59
N VAL A 101 7.72 -3.12 2.22
CA VAL A 101 7.07 -4.35 2.70
C VAL A 101 5.79 -4.58 1.90
N LEU A 102 5.72 -5.71 1.20
CA LEU A 102 4.50 -6.18 0.56
C LEU A 102 3.64 -6.92 1.58
N LEU A 103 2.42 -6.43 1.80
CA LEU A 103 1.36 -7.19 2.44
C LEU A 103 0.58 -7.95 1.37
N SER A 104 0.61 -9.28 1.44
CA SER A 104 -0.11 -10.17 0.52
C SER A 104 -1.15 -11.01 1.26
N ALA A 105 -2.09 -11.57 0.51
CA ALA A 105 -3.09 -12.51 1.02
C ALA A 105 -3.59 -13.41 -0.10
N PRO A 106 -4.03 -14.65 0.20
CA PRO A 106 -4.72 -15.49 -0.76
C PRO A 106 -5.95 -14.80 -1.36
N ALA A 107 -6.24 -15.08 -2.64
CA ALA A 107 -7.30 -14.42 -3.39
C ALA A 107 -8.70 -14.62 -2.78
N ASP A 108 -8.98 -15.79 -2.22
CA ASP A 108 -10.22 -16.12 -1.50
C ASP A 108 -10.36 -15.30 -0.21
N VAL A 109 -9.26 -15.13 0.53
CA VAL A 109 -9.21 -14.26 1.72
C VAL A 109 -9.46 -12.80 1.34
N ILE A 110 -8.86 -12.32 0.25
CA ILE A 110 -9.09 -10.96 -0.26
C ILE A 110 -10.55 -10.76 -0.66
N ALA A 111 -11.10 -11.70 -1.44
CA ALA A 111 -12.50 -11.63 -1.87
C ALA A 111 -13.46 -11.55 -0.67
N GLU A 112 -13.24 -12.37 0.36
CA GLU A 112 -14.07 -12.35 1.57
C GLU A 112 -13.92 -11.03 2.35
N ARG A 113 -12.70 -10.50 2.45
CA ARG A 113 -12.45 -9.19 3.10
C ARG A 113 -13.12 -8.04 2.35
N LEU A 114 -13.04 -8.01 1.02
CA LEU A 114 -13.71 -6.98 0.21
C LEU A 114 -15.23 -7.01 0.42
N ARG A 115 -15.81 -8.20 0.48
CA ARG A 115 -17.25 -8.39 0.71
C ARG A 115 -17.69 -7.93 2.10
N THR A 116 -16.88 -8.18 3.13
CA THR A 116 -17.27 -7.98 4.54
C THR A 116 -16.80 -6.67 5.15
N ARG A 117 -15.82 -5.98 4.54
CA ARG A 117 -15.25 -4.74 5.10
C ARG A 117 -16.30 -3.64 5.30
N THR A 118 -16.11 -2.85 6.33
CA THR A 118 -17.00 -1.74 6.72
C THR A 118 -16.36 -0.36 6.50
N ASN A 119 -15.05 -0.30 6.28
CA ASN A 119 -14.26 0.93 6.24
C ASN A 119 -14.06 1.51 4.84
N ASN A 120 -14.33 0.76 3.77
CA ASN A 120 -14.17 1.21 2.39
C ASN A 120 -15.20 0.53 1.47
N ALA A 121 -15.85 1.31 0.60
CA ALA A 121 -16.89 0.84 -0.31
C ALA A 121 -16.36 0.11 -1.56
N TYR A 122 -15.13 0.40 -1.99
CA TYR A 122 -14.52 -0.18 -3.20
C TYR A 122 -14.43 -1.72 -3.13
N GLY A 123 -14.33 -2.43 -4.26
CA GLY A 123 -14.21 -3.90 -4.27
C GLY A 123 -15.46 -4.66 -3.81
N LYS A 124 -16.56 -3.98 -3.47
CA LYS A 124 -17.84 -4.63 -3.12
C LYS A 124 -18.68 -4.93 -4.36
N HIS A 125 -18.53 -4.13 -5.41
CA HIS A 125 -19.16 -4.42 -6.68
C HIS A 125 -18.40 -5.54 -7.41
N PRO A 126 -19.09 -6.46 -8.12
CA PRO A 126 -18.45 -7.57 -8.81
C PRO A 126 -17.32 -7.15 -9.76
N ASP A 127 -17.50 -6.04 -10.48
CA ASP A 127 -16.50 -5.52 -11.42
C ASP A 127 -15.25 -5.01 -10.70
N GLU A 128 -15.41 -4.37 -9.54
CA GLU A 128 -14.31 -3.92 -8.70
C GLU A 128 -13.56 -5.10 -8.06
N ALA A 129 -14.30 -6.11 -7.59
CA ALA A 129 -13.70 -7.33 -7.07
C ALA A 129 -12.93 -8.10 -8.15
N ALA A 130 -13.49 -8.21 -9.36
CA ALA A 130 -12.83 -8.81 -10.50
C ALA A 130 -11.54 -8.05 -10.86
N ARG A 131 -11.56 -6.72 -10.81
CA ARG A 131 -10.38 -5.88 -11.00
C ARG A 131 -9.31 -6.15 -9.94
N VAL A 132 -9.68 -6.22 -8.66
CA VAL A 132 -8.73 -6.58 -7.60
C VAL A 132 -8.10 -7.96 -7.85
N LEU A 133 -8.88 -8.94 -8.29
CA LEU A 133 -8.37 -10.27 -8.64
C LEU A 133 -7.45 -10.27 -9.87
N ASP A 134 -7.69 -9.36 -10.82
CA ASP A 134 -6.78 -9.13 -11.94
C ASP A 134 -5.46 -8.50 -11.47
N GLN A 135 -5.53 -7.49 -10.59
CA GLN A 135 -4.34 -6.86 -10.01
C GLN A 135 -3.44 -7.85 -9.24
N LEU A 136 -4.00 -8.90 -8.63
CA LEU A 136 -3.19 -9.96 -8.02
C LEU A 136 -2.29 -10.68 -9.06
N LYS A 137 -2.73 -10.74 -10.32
CA LYS A 137 -1.99 -11.38 -11.41
C LYS A 137 -1.06 -10.40 -12.13
N THR A 138 -1.46 -9.13 -12.23
CA THR A 138 -0.78 -8.14 -13.06
C THR A 138 0.13 -7.20 -12.25
N VAL A 139 -0.33 -6.74 -11.07
CA VAL A 139 0.35 -5.71 -10.25
C VAL A 139 1.14 -6.33 -9.09
N GLU A 140 0.59 -7.32 -8.38
CA GLU A 140 1.28 -7.92 -7.23
C GLU A 140 2.68 -8.49 -7.57
N PRO A 141 2.91 -9.15 -8.72
CA PRO A 141 4.25 -9.57 -9.11
C PRO A 141 5.24 -8.40 -9.28
N LEU A 142 4.75 -7.21 -9.63
CA LEU A 142 5.57 -5.99 -9.73
C LEU A 142 5.93 -5.51 -8.32
N LEU A 143 4.94 -5.41 -7.43
CA LEU A 143 5.14 -5.03 -6.02
C LEU A 143 6.11 -5.98 -5.32
N ARG A 144 6.00 -7.29 -5.59
CA ARG A 144 6.89 -8.31 -5.03
C ARG A 144 8.34 -8.14 -5.49
N ARG A 145 8.60 -7.62 -6.69
CA ARG A 145 9.96 -7.31 -7.15
C ARG A 145 10.54 -6.06 -6.49
N ALA A 146 9.73 -5.08 -6.14
CA ALA A 146 10.17 -3.88 -5.42
C ALA A 146 10.28 -4.08 -3.91
N ALA A 147 9.53 -5.01 -3.33
CA ALA A 147 9.54 -5.24 -1.90
C ALA A 147 10.80 -5.99 -1.46
N GLY A 148 11.45 -5.49 -0.41
CA GLY A 148 12.53 -6.21 0.28
C GLY A 148 12.01 -7.30 1.23
N HIS A 149 10.74 -7.19 1.63
CA HIS A 149 10.07 -8.15 2.52
C HIS A 149 8.62 -8.38 2.09
N GLU A 150 8.13 -9.60 2.24
CA GLU A 150 6.73 -9.96 2.04
C GLU A 150 6.15 -10.53 3.34
N ILE A 151 4.96 -10.08 3.72
CA ILE A 151 4.20 -10.60 4.87
C ILE A 151 2.83 -11.05 4.38
N VAL A 152 2.57 -12.35 4.53
CA VAL A 152 1.25 -12.94 4.26
C VAL A 152 0.32 -12.63 5.43
N THR A 153 -0.77 -11.93 5.16
CA THR A 153 -1.65 -11.35 6.20
C THR A 153 -2.77 -12.27 6.67
N THR A 154 -2.59 -13.59 6.56
CA THR A 154 -3.58 -14.59 7.05
C THR A 154 -3.51 -14.83 8.56
N GLY A 155 -2.43 -14.40 9.22
CA GLY A 155 -2.25 -14.47 10.67
C GLY A 155 -2.96 -13.35 11.43
N GLY A 156 -2.72 -13.30 12.75
CA GLY A 156 -3.25 -12.25 13.62
C GLY A 156 -2.63 -10.89 13.33
N LEU A 157 -3.41 -9.82 13.50
CA LEU A 157 -2.94 -8.44 13.32
C LEU A 157 -1.73 -8.12 14.20
N ASP A 158 -1.74 -8.59 15.45
CA ASP A 158 -0.64 -8.39 16.40
C ASP A 158 0.68 -8.97 15.89
N ASP A 159 0.65 -10.16 15.28
CA ASP A 159 1.83 -10.83 14.75
C ASP A 159 2.40 -10.09 13.52
N ILE A 160 1.50 -9.60 12.66
CA ILE A 160 1.85 -8.80 11.48
C ILE A 160 2.55 -7.51 11.95
N VAL A 161 1.93 -6.77 12.87
CA VAL A 161 2.48 -5.51 13.38
C VAL A 161 3.78 -5.72 14.14
N ALA A 162 3.88 -6.78 14.95
CA ALA A 162 5.12 -7.13 15.62
C ALA A 162 6.24 -7.45 14.62
N THR A 163 5.91 -8.09 13.49
CA THR A 163 6.88 -8.34 12.41
C THR A 163 7.34 -7.04 11.76
N LEU A 164 6.41 -6.13 11.45
CA LEU A 164 6.74 -4.81 10.90
C LEU A 164 7.67 -4.02 11.81
N ILE A 165 7.41 -4.01 13.12
CA ILE A 165 8.27 -3.32 14.10
C ILE A 165 9.67 -3.94 14.13
N ARG A 166 9.78 -5.27 14.20
CA ARG A 166 11.09 -5.96 14.20
C ARG A 166 11.95 -5.65 12.97
N LEU A 167 11.34 -5.45 11.80
CA LEU A 167 12.07 -5.06 10.59
C LEU A 167 12.80 -3.72 10.77
N THR A 168 12.21 -2.81 11.55
CA THR A 168 12.82 -1.50 11.84
C THR A 168 13.95 -1.55 12.86
N GLU A 169 14.00 -2.60 13.70
CA GLU A 169 15.01 -2.79 14.73
C GLU A 169 16.26 -3.55 14.22
N SER A 170 16.10 -4.38 13.19
CA SER A 170 17.07 -5.41 12.78
C SER A 170 18.27 -4.91 11.94
N GLN A 171 18.53 -3.61 11.88
CA GLN A 171 19.68 -3.04 11.17
C GLN A 171 20.33 -2.00 12.08
N LYS A 172 21.39 -2.43 12.78
CA LYS A 172 22.30 -1.65 13.62
C LYS A 172 23.72 -1.93 13.20
#